data_AF-A0A660RRD1-F1
#
_entry.id   AF-A0A660RRD1-F1
#
_cell.length_a   1.000
_cell.length_b   1.000
_cell.length_c   1.000
_cell.angle_alpha   90.00
_cell.angle_beta   90.00
_cell.angle_gamma   90.00
#
_symmetry.space_group_name_H-M   'P 1'
#
loop_
_entity.id
_entity.type
_entity.pdbx_description
1 polymer ?
#
loop_
_entity_poly.entity_id
_entity_poly.type
_entity_poly.pdbx_seq_one_letter_code
_entity_poly.pdbx_strand_id
1 'polypeptide(L)'
;MQIKPHLKNLSPYPPGKTINEIKKELGISGKVYKLNSNENPLGPSPKVIETLKNCLLEVHHYPEASYQELKEILAKKWNILPEQIILGNGSNEIIEFLFKSIINPDDEIIISKPSFLMYE
;
A
#
# COMPACT_ATOMS: atom_id res chain seq x y z
N MET A 1 -17.50 10.23 -24.48
CA MET A 1 -16.50 10.71 -23.52
C MET A 1 -15.11 10.36 -24.06
N GLN A 2 -14.18 11.32 -24.13
CA GLN A 2 -12.82 11.07 -24.62
C GLN A 2 -11.90 10.82 -23.42
N ILE A 3 -11.24 9.66 -23.37
CA ILE A 3 -10.28 9.29 -22.32
C ILE A 3 -8.84 9.51 -22.80
N LYS A 4 -7.89 9.67 -21.86
CA LYS A 4 -6.46 9.84 -22.20
C LYS A 4 -5.95 8.63 -23.02
N PRO A 5 -5.16 8.85 -24.09
CA PRO A 5 -4.76 7.77 -25.01
C PRO A 5 -4.08 6.57 -24.34
N HIS A 6 -3.20 6.79 -23.36
CA HIS A 6 -2.48 5.72 -22.66
C HIS A 6 -3.39 4.80 -21.84
N LEU A 7 -4.61 5.22 -21.47
CA LEU A 7 -5.56 4.39 -20.73
C LEU A 7 -6.18 3.29 -21.60
N LYS A 8 -6.10 3.39 -22.93
CA LYS A 8 -6.73 2.43 -23.86
C LYS A 8 -6.04 1.07 -23.89
N ASN A 9 -4.76 1.01 -23.52
CA ASN A 9 -3.92 -0.18 -23.63
C ASN A 9 -3.56 -0.76 -22.24
N LEU A 10 -4.22 -0.30 -21.17
CA LEU A 10 -3.98 -0.83 -19.83
C LEU A 10 -4.61 -2.21 -19.67
N SER A 11 -3.80 -3.18 -19.23
CA SER A 11 -4.30 -4.48 -18.79
C SER A 11 -4.91 -4.35 -17.40
N PRO A 12 -6.14 -4.85 -17.15
CA PRO A 12 -6.70 -4.86 -15.81
C PRO A 12 -5.82 -5.69 -14.86
N TYR A 13 -5.57 -5.15 -13.67
CA TYR A 13 -4.93 -5.91 -12.60
C TYR A 13 -5.87 -7.06 -12.16
N PRO A 14 -5.42 -8.32 -12.14
CA PRO A 14 -6.22 -9.43 -11.63
C PRO A 14 -6.09 -9.50 -10.10
N PRO A 15 -7.10 -9.05 -9.32
CA PRO A 15 -7.01 -9.13 -7.87
C PRO A 15 -6.97 -10.59 -7.41
N GLY A 16 -6.20 -10.87 -6.37
CA GLY A 16 -6.21 -12.17 -5.72
C GLY A 16 -7.58 -12.47 -5.10
N LYS A 17 -8.07 -13.71 -5.26
CA LYS A 17 -9.32 -14.17 -4.63
C LYS A 17 -9.20 -14.11 -3.10
N THR A 18 -10.27 -13.68 -2.46
CA THR A 18 -10.43 -13.73 -1.01
C THR A 18 -10.53 -15.19 -0.52
N ILE A 19 -10.28 -15.40 0.78
CA ILE A 19 -10.44 -16.72 1.40
C ILE A 19 -11.87 -17.25 1.21
N ASN A 20 -12.89 -16.39 1.31
CA ASN A 20 -14.28 -16.78 1.17
C ASN A 20 -14.62 -17.25 -0.25
N GLU A 21 -14.10 -16.55 -1.27
CA GLU A 21 -14.26 -16.95 -2.66
C GLU A 21 -13.61 -18.30 -2.93
N ILE A 22 -12.37 -18.49 -2.46
CA ILE A 22 -11.64 -19.76 -2.59
C ILE A 22 -12.40 -20.90 -1.90
N LYS A 23 -12.91 -20.68 -0.68
CA LYS A 23 -13.67 -21.70 0.05
C LYS A 23 -14.94 -22.10 -0.70
N LYS A 24 -15.69 -21.12 -1.22
CA LYS A 24 -16.92 -21.36 -1.97
C LYS A 24 -16.66 -22.13 -3.26
N GLU A 25 -15.63 -21.73 -4.01
CA GLU A 25 -15.26 -22.34 -5.28
C GLU A 25 -14.76 -23.78 -5.14
N LEU A 26 -13.93 -24.04 -4.12
CA LEU A 26 -13.29 -25.35 -3.92
C LEU A 26 -14.05 -26.25 -2.94
N GLY A 27 -15.19 -25.81 -2.40
CA GLY A 27 -15.96 -26.58 -1.41
C GLY A 27 -15.23 -26.80 -0.08
N ILE A 28 -14.32 -25.90 0.31
CA ILE A 28 -13.52 -26.03 1.53
C ILE A 28 -14.31 -25.52 2.73
N SER A 29 -14.71 -26.44 3.61
CA SER A 29 -15.31 -26.12 4.93
C SER A 29 -14.28 -25.81 6.00
N GLY A 30 -13.04 -26.31 5.83
CA GLY A 30 -11.95 -26.20 6.80
C GLY A 30 -11.28 -24.82 6.87
N LYS A 31 -10.23 -24.75 7.69
CA LYS A 31 -9.38 -23.57 7.80
C LYS A 31 -8.52 -23.41 6.54
N VAL A 32 -8.40 -22.19 6.04
CA VAL A 32 -7.54 -21.82 4.92
C VAL A 32 -6.40 -20.98 5.46
N TYR A 33 -5.17 -21.32 5.08
CA TYR A 33 -3.97 -20.57 5.41
C TYR A 33 -3.53 -19.79 4.17
N LYS A 34 -3.57 -18.46 4.25
CA LYS A 34 -3.19 -17.57 3.16
C LYS A 34 -1.68 -17.27 3.26
N LEU A 35 -0.92 -17.64 2.22
CA LEU A 35 0.55 -17.51 2.18
C LEU A 35 1.04 -16.82 0.89
N ASN A 36 0.19 -16.01 0.25
CA ASN A 36 0.41 -15.50 -1.12
C ASN A 36 0.39 -13.96 -1.25
N SER A 37 0.41 -13.22 -0.13
CA SER A 37 0.35 -11.75 -0.15
C SER A 37 1.41 -11.09 0.74
N ASN A 38 2.40 -11.84 1.23
CA ASN A 38 3.45 -11.36 2.14
C ASN A 38 2.92 -10.69 3.42
N GLU A 39 1.68 -10.98 3.81
CA GLU A 39 1.09 -10.51 5.06
C GLU A 39 1.78 -11.17 6.26
N ASN A 40 1.91 -10.45 7.37
CA ASN A 40 2.47 -11.03 8.60
C ASN A 40 1.51 -12.06 9.21
N PRO A 41 1.86 -13.36 9.28
CA PRO A 41 0.96 -14.39 9.80
C PRO A 41 0.69 -14.27 11.30
N LEU A 42 1.50 -13.50 12.03
CA LEU A 42 1.31 -13.23 13.46
C LEU A 42 0.23 -12.18 13.73
N GLY A 43 -0.22 -11.47 12.70
CA GLY A 43 -1.12 -10.33 12.83
C GLY A 43 -0.41 -9.07 13.35
N PRO A 44 -1.18 -8.02 13.69
CA PRO A 44 -0.63 -6.76 14.19
C PRO A 44 -0.08 -6.91 15.61
N SER A 45 0.82 -5.99 15.99
CA SER A 45 1.32 -5.88 17.37
C SER A 45 0.17 -5.69 18.37
N PRO A 46 0.21 -6.32 19.57
CA PRO A 46 -0.79 -6.10 20.62
C PRO A 46 -0.96 -4.62 21.00
N LYS A 47 0.13 -3.84 20.97
CA LYS A 47 0.09 -2.39 21.22
C LYS A 47 -0.77 -1.64 20.20
N VAL A 48 -0.67 -2.04 18.92
CA VAL A 48 -1.47 -1.45 17.84
C VAL A 48 -2.95 -1.78 18.04
N ILE A 49 -3.27 -3.02 18.44
CA ILE A 49 -4.66 -3.42 18.73
C ILE A 49 -5.26 -2.58 19.86
N GLU A 50 -4.50 -2.34 20.93
CA GLU A 50 -4.94 -1.51 22.04
C GLU A 50 -5.18 -0.06 21.61
N THR A 51 -4.23 0.55 20.88
CA THR A 51 -4.39 1.91 20.35
C THR A 51 -5.62 2.04 19.44
N LEU A 52 -5.83 1.09 18.52
CA LEU A 52 -6.98 1.11 17.61
C LEU A 52 -8.32 1.03 18.35
N LYS A 53 -8.40 0.26 19.45
CA LYS A 53 -9.62 0.21 20.28
C LYS A 53 -9.91 1.56 20.93
N ASN A 54 -8.88 2.28 21.36
CA ASN A 54 -9.02 3.55 22.04
C ASN A 54 -9.41 4.69 21.09
N CYS A 55 -8.95 4.68 19.83
CA CYS A 55 -9.27 5.73 18.86
C CYS A 55 -10.46 5.40 17.95
N LEU A 56 -11.09 4.23 18.07
CA LEU A 56 -12.15 3.77 17.16
C LEU A 56 -13.34 4.73 17.07
N LEU A 57 -13.67 5.43 18.16
CA LEU A 57 -14.78 6.38 18.18
C LEU A 57 -14.44 7.70 17.47
N GLU A 58 -13.16 7.99 17.22
CA GLU A 58 -12.68 9.25 16.66
C GLU A 58 -12.41 9.17 15.15
N VAL A 59 -12.50 8.00 14.54
CA VAL A 59 -12.14 7.75 13.11
C VAL A 59 -13.02 8.51 12.10
N HIS A 60 -14.07 9.19 12.55
CA HIS A 60 -14.92 10.04 11.73
C HIS A 60 -14.33 11.45 11.53
N HIS A 61 -13.29 11.81 12.27
CA HIS A 61 -12.53 13.04 12.09
C HIS A 61 -11.41 12.85 11.07
N TYR A 62 -11.09 13.92 10.35
CA TYR A 62 -9.88 13.95 9.55
C TYR A 62 -8.65 13.86 10.46
N PRO A 63 -7.60 13.15 10.04
CA PRO A 63 -6.31 13.18 10.74
C PRO A 63 -5.68 14.56 10.62
N GLU A 64 -4.68 14.83 11.45
CA GLU A 64 -3.79 15.98 11.27
C GLU A 64 -3.11 15.88 9.89
N ALA A 65 -3.27 16.90 9.05
CA ALA A 65 -2.79 16.85 7.66
C ALA A 65 -1.26 16.78 7.52
N SER A 66 -0.52 17.33 8.49
CA SER A 66 0.95 17.32 8.52
C SER A 66 1.53 15.98 8.96
N TYR A 67 0.78 15.20 9.75
CA TYR A 67 1.24 14.00 10.45
C TYR A 67 2.57 14.23 11.18
N GLN A 68 2.68 15.37 11.86
CA GLN A 68 3.96 15.89 12.37
C GLN A 68 4.57 14.92 13.40
N GLU A 69 3.75 14.43 14.32
CA GLU A 69 4.17 13.49 15.37
C GLU A 69 4.78 12.21 14.77
N LEU A 70 4.13 11.62 13.76
CA LEU A 70 4.62 10.40 13.11
C LEU A 70 5.97 10.64 12.42
N LYS A 71 6.12 11.79 11.73
CA LYS A 71 7.38 12.15 11.08
C LYS A 71 8.50 12.32 12.10
N GLU A 72 8.27 12.99 13.21
CA GLU A 72 9.26 13.19 14.27
C GLU A 72 9.72 11.85 14.88
N ILE A 73 8.78 10.93 15.16
CA ILE A 73 9.09 9.61 15.70
C ILE A 73 9.95 8.80 14.71
N LEU A 74 9.60 8.82 13.43
CA LEU A 74 10.36 8.12 12.39
C LEU A 74 11.74 8.76 12.17
N ALA A 75 11.82 10.08 12.13
CA ALA A 75 13.06 10.85 11.97
C ALA A 75 14.06 10.51 13.07
N LYS A 76 13.59 10.50 14.33
CA LYS A 76 14.41 10.08 15.48
C LYS A 76 14.88 8.63 15.38
N LYS A 77 14.01 7.71 14.95
CA LYS A 77 14.34 6.28 14.81
C LYS A 77 15.47 6.06 13.80
N TRP A 78 15.46 6.79 12.69
CA TRP A 78 16.41 6.63 11.59
C TRP A 78 17.57 7.64 11.61
N ASN A 79 17.59 8.55 12.59
CA ASN A 79 18.57 9.63 12.72
C ASN A 79 18.66 10.52 11.47
N ILE A 80 17.50 10.98 11.00
CA ILE A 80 17.33 11.89 9.85
C ILE A 80 16.45 13.09 10.25
N LEU A 81 16.32 14.06 9.36
CA LEU A 81 15.43 15.20 9.56
C LEU A 81 13.97 14.85 9.17
N PRO A 82 12.94 15.39 9.85
CA PRO A 82 11.53 15.18 9.47
C PRO A 82 11.20 15.56 8.02
N GLU A 83 11.89 16.55 7.46
CA GLU A 83 11.75 17.02 6.09
C GLU A 83 12.20 15.98 5.05
N GLN A 84 12.95 14.97 5.48
CA GLN A 84 13.37 13.84 4.64
C GLN A 84 12.30 12.72 4.60
N ILE A 85 11.13 12.92 5.21
CA ILE A 85 10.07 11.91 5.32
C ILE A 85 8.82 12.35 4.56
N ILE A 86 8.45 11.54 3.56
CA ILE A 86 7.15 11.58 2.92
C ILE A 86 6.29 10.42 3.41
N LEU A 87 5.01 10.68 3.65
CA LEU A 87 4.02 9.67 4.02
C LEU A 87 3.07 9.48 2.85
N GLY A 88 2.63 8.24 2.66
CA GLY A 88 1.66 7.87 1.64
C GLY A 88 0.81 6.70 2.12
N ASN A 89 -0.28 6.44 1.41
CA ASN A 89 -1.19 5.33 1.64
C ASN A 89 -0.58 3.99 1.16
N GLY A 90 0.49 3.59 1.85
CA GLY A 90 1.38 2.52 1.42
C GLY A 90 2.49 3.01 0.48
N SER A 91 3.56 2.22 0.36
CA SER A 91 4.71 2.60 -0.47
C SER A 91 4.40 2.68 -1.97
N ASN A 92 3.31 2.06 -2.43
CA ASN A 92 2.88 2.17 -3.81
C ASN A 92 2.56 3.62 -4.21
N GLU A 93 1.90 4.37 -3.33
CA GLU A 93 1.57 5.78 -3.59
C GLU A 93 2.85 6.63 -3.66
N ILE A 94 3.85 6.32 -2.84
CA ILE A 94 5.15 7.01 -2.89
C ILE A 94 5.86 6.78 -4.23
N ILE A 95 5.81 5.55 -4.75
CA ILE A 95 6.39 5.24 -6.07
C ILE A 95 5.57 5.94 -7.17
N GLU A 96 4.24 6.01 -7.05
CA GLU A 96 3.40 6.76 -7.97
C GLU A 96 3.75 8.26 -7.98
N PHE A 97 3.97 8.86 -6.80
CA PHE A 97 4.43 10.25 -6.69
C PHE A 97 5.80 10.44 -7.35
N LEU A 98 6.72 9.50 -7.16
CA LEU A 98 8.00 9.51 -7.86
C LEU A 98 7.78 9.51 -9.38
N PHE A 99 7.01 8.55 -9.90
CA PHE A 99 6.78 8.43 -11.35
C PHE A 99 6.12 9.69 -11.92
N LYS A 100 5.10 10.23 -11.26
CA LYS A 100 4.41 11.45 -11.70
C LYS A 100 5.25 12.72 -11.59
N SER A 101 6.26 12.76 -10.73
CA SER A 101 7.06 13.97 -10.49
C SER A 101 8.26 14.08 -11.40
N ILE A 102 8.82 12.96 -11.87
CA ILE A 102 10.10 12.95 -12.60
C ILE A 102 10.09 12.23 -13.95
N ILE A 103 9.01 11.53 -14.33
CA ILE A 103 8.95 10.74 -15.58
C ILE A 103 8.03 11.39 -16.61
N ASN A 104 8.53 11.53 -17.83
CA ASN A 104 7.85 12.03 -19.02
C ASN A 104 7.60 10.91 -20.05
N PRO A 105 6.71 11.10 -21.04
CA PRO A 105 6.38 10.08 -22.03
C PRO A 105 7.54 9.47 -22.83
N ASP A 106 8.69 10.13 -22.87
CA ASP A 106 9.87 9.71 -23.66
C ASP A 106 11.07 9.31 -22.77
N ASP A 107 10.88 9.25 -21.45
CA ASP A 107 11.93 8.83 -20.52
C ASP A 107 12.06 7.31 -20.48
N GLU A 108 13.30 6.82 -20.30
CA GLU A 108 13.59 5.39 -20.13
C GLU A 108 13.63 5.02 -18.64
N ILE A 109 12.96 3.93 -18.27
CA ILE A 109 12.98 3.35 -16.92
C ILE A 109 13.62 1.97 -16.97
N ILE A 110 14.65 1.75 -16.17
CA ILE A 110 15.35 0.46 -16.06
C ILE A 110 14.84 -0.29 -14.83
N ILE A 111 14.26 -1.47 -15.02
CA ILE A 111 13.81 -2.38 -13.94
C ILE A 111 14.40 -3.78 -14.11
N SER A 112 14.55 -4.53 -13.01
CA SER A 112 14.92 -5.94 -13.08
C SER A 112 13.77 -6.79 -13.64
N LYS A 113 14.09 -7.99 -14.17
CA LYS A 113 13.08 -8.95 -14.59
C LYS A 113 13.43 -10.35 -14.05
N PRO A 114 12.62 -10.95 -13.15
CA PRO A 114 11.34 -10.44 -12.64
C PRO A 114 11.50 -9.29 -11.62
N SER A 115 10.46 -8.46 -11.47
CA SER A 115 10.38 -7.41 -10.44
C SER A 115 8.94 -7.26 -9.94
N PHE A 116 8.70 -6.24 -9.12
CA PHE A 116 7.38 -5.93 -8.59
C PHE A 116 6.46 -5.42 -9.71
N LEU A 117 5.30 -6.07 -9.87
CA LEU A 117 4.36 -5.84 -10.98
C LEU A 117 3.87 -4.39 -11.09
N MET A 118 3.91 -3.60 -10.02
CA MET A 118 3.47 -2.21 -10.08
C MET A 118 4.33 -1.34 -11.00
N TYR A 119 5.56 -1.76 -11.31
CA TYR A 119 6.42 -1.04 -12.26
C TYR A 119 6.05 -1.29 -13.73
N GLU A 120 5.20 -2.28 -14.03
CA GLU A 120 4.79 -2.70 -15.38
C GLU A 120 3.44 -2.11 -15.81
#